data_AF-A0A2E0F137-F1
#
_entry.id   AF-A0A2E0F137-F1
#
_cell.length_a   1.000
_cell.length_b   1.000
_cell.length_c   1.000
_cell.angle_alpha   90.00
_cell.angle_beta   90.00
_cell.angle_gamma   90.00
#
_symmetry.space_group_name_H-M   'P 1'
#
loop_
_entity.id
_entity.type
_entity.pdbx_description
1 polymer ?
#
loop_
_entity_poly.entity_id
_entity_poly.type
_entity_poly.pdbx_seq_one_letter_code
_entity_poly.pdbx_strand_id
1 'polypeptide(L)'
;MQKDIFIGDVQSGDHDGQKVELKGWINRTRGSNKIRFIVLRDSTGRIQCVAKRETVGDETFESLKSALIESSVIVRGTVNVDERSEGGHELVVDSAEVIGPVNPESPFPITESAMANADGGETEFLLDHR
;
A
#
# COMPACT_ATOMS: atom_id res chain seq x y z
N MET A 1 11.31 14.17 4.76
CA MET A 1 9.88 14.54 4.64
C MET A 1 9.16 13.94 5.85
N GLN A 2 8.41 14.73 6.61
CA GLN A 2 7.73 14.25 7.83
C GLN A 2 6.45 13.49 7.48
N LYS A 3 6.07 12.50 8.30
CA LYS A 3 4.77 11.82 8.20
C LYS A 3 3.84 12.48 9.22
N ASP A 4 2.76 13.07 8.73
CA ASP A 4 1.86 13.88 9.56
C ASP A 4 0.54 13.18 9.87
N ILE A 5 0.09 12.28 8.99
CA ILE A 5 -1.18 11.54 9.14
C ILE A 5 -0.87 10.04 9.12
N PHE A 6 -1.39 9.32 10.11
CA PHE A 6 -1.33 7.86 10.17
C PHE A 6 -2.62 7.23 9.64
N ILE A 7 -2.53 5.99 9.19
CA ILE A 7 -3.70 5.23 8.74
C ILE A 7 -4.71 5.06 9.89
N GLY A 8 -4.22 4.85 11.13
CA GLY A 8 -5.06 4.75 12.31
C GLY A 8 -5.96 5.98 12.51
N ASP A 9 -5.44 7.19 12.30
CA ASP A 9 -6.20 8.45 12.43
C ASP A 9 -7.29 8.57 11.35
N VAL A 10 -7.04 8.05 10.16
CA VAL A 10 -8.07 7.98 9.12
C VAL A 10 -9.15 6.98 9.52
N GLN A 11 -8.76 5.83 10.07
CA GLN A 11 -9.71 4.79 10.46
C GLN A 11 -10.53 5.14 11.72
N SER A 12 -10.10 6.10 12.54
CA SER A 12 -10.91 6.70 13.62
C SER A 12 -11.93 7.71 13.15
N GLY A 13 -11.93 8.08 11.85
CA GLY A 13 -12.86 9.04 11.26
C GLY A 13 -12.42 10.51 11.39
N ASP A 14 -11.17 10.78 11.81
CA ASP A 14 -10.69 12.16 12.03
C ASP A 14 -10.51 12.95 10.71
N HIS A 15 -10.54 12.24 9.57
CA HIS A 15 -10.22 12.78 8.25
C HIS A 15 -11.29 12.58 7.18
N ASP A 16 -12.54 12.30 7.56
CA ASP A 16 -13.62 12.04 6.61
C ASP A 16 -13.83 13.18 5.59
N GLY A 17 -13.83 12.82 4.31
CA GLY A 17 -13.98 13.76 3.19
C GLY A 17 -12.77 14.68 2.96
N GLN A 18 -11.70 14.54 3.74
CA GLN A 18 -10.52 15.39 3.63
C GLN A 18 -9.49 14.83 2.63
N LYS A 19 -8.69 15.73 2.06
CA LYS A 19 -7.50 15.34 1.30
C LYS A 19 -6.35 15.06 2.26
N VAL A 20 -5.75 13.89 2.15
CA VAL A 20 -4.65 13.44 3.00
C VAL A 20 -3.48 12.90 2.18
N GLU A 21 -2.30 12.91 2.79
CA GLU A 21 -1.10 12.25 2.30
C GLU A 21 -0.76 11.10 3.24
N LEU A 22 -0.79 9.86 2.73
CA LEU A 22 -0.43 8.67 3.48
C LEU A 22 0.88 8.10 2.96
N LYS A 23 1.69 7.60 3.90
CA LYS A 23 2.99 6.98 3.63
C LYS A 23 3.01 5.59 4.24
N GLY A 24 3.40 4.60 3.45
CA GLY A 24 3.41 3.23 3.91
C GLY A 24 3.95 2.27 2.87
N TRP A 25 3.62 1.00 3.06
CA TRP A 25 4.05 -0.09 2.19
C TRP A 25 2.84 -0.77 1.57
N ILE A 26 2.98 -1.21 0.33
CA ILE A 26 1.95 -2.00 -0.35
C ILE A 26 1.83 -3.34 0.36
N ASN A 27 0.71 -3.60 1.03
CA ASN A 27 0.43 -4.90 1.63
C ASN A 27 -0.18 -5.88 0.61
N ARG A 28 -1.04 -5.37 -0.28
CA ARG A 28 -1.71 -6.16 -1.31
C ARG A 28 -2.10 -5.26 -2.47
N THR A 29 -2.09 -5.80 -3.68
CA THR A 29 -2.61 -5.11 -4.88
C THR A 29 -3.50 -6.03 -5.69
N ARG A 30 -4.55 -5.47 -6.31
CA ARG A 30 -5.42 -6.14 -7.30
C ARG A 30 -5.99 -5.10 -8.27
N GLY A 31 -6.48 -5.52 -9.43
CA GLY A 31 -7.18 -4.60 -10.34
C GLY A 31 -7.17 -5.02 -11.81
N SER A 32 -7.57 -4.10 -12.68
CA SER A 32 -7.65 -4.25 -14.14
C SER A 32 -6.97 -3.08 -14.86
N ASN A 33 -6.83 -3.07 -16.17
CA ASN A 33 -6.09 -1.98 -16.87
C ASN A 33 -6.64 -0.54 -16.69
N LYS A 34 -7.78 -0.37 -16.01
CA LYS A 34 -8.41 0.93 -15.73
C LYS A 34 -8.39 1.34 -14.25
N ILE A 35 -8.25 0.39 -13.33
CA ILE A 35 -8.34 0.62 -11.88
C ILE A 35 -7.40 -0.30 -11.10
N ARG A 36 -6.80 0.22 -10.04
CA ARG A 36 -5.97 -0.50 -9.08
C ARG A 36 -6.53 -0.29 -7.67
N PHE A 37 -6.64 -1.38 -6.93
CA PHE A 37 -6.94 -1.39 -5.51
C PHE A 37 -5.67 -1.81 -4.79
N ILE A 38 -5.16 -0.93 -3.95
CA ILE A 38 -3.92 -1.12 -3.21
C ILE A 38 -4.28 -1.09 -1.73
N VAL A 39 -4.00 -2.15 -1.00
CA VAL A 39 -4.04 -2.09 0.47
C VAL A 39 -2.70 -1.52 0.92
N LEU A 40 -2.73 -0.29 1.43
CA LEU A 40 -1.57 0.36 2.03
C LEU A 40 -1.52 0.02 3.52
N ARG A 41 -0.34 -0.22 4.06
CA ARG A 41 -0.14 -0.45 5.50
C ARG A 41 0.92 0.49 6.08
N ASP A 42 0.78 0.81 7.35
CA ASP A 42 1.80 1.43 8.18
C ASP A 42 1.83 0.77 9.57
N SER A 43 2.51 1.40 10.54
CA SER A 43 2.60 0.88 11.92
C SER A 43 1.29 0.92 12.71
N THR A 44 0.25 1.56 12.19
CA THR A 44 -1.02 1.82 12.89
C THR A 44 -2.20 1.08 12.28
N GLY A 45 -2.12 0.69 11.00
CA GLY A 45 -3.19 -0.06 10.36
C GLY A 45 -3.03 -0.25 8.86
N ARG A 46 -4.16 -0.55 8.22
CA ARG A 46 -4.30 -0.75 6.78
C ARG A 46 -5.44 0.09 6.24
N ILE A 47 -5.33 0.51 4.98
CA ILE A 47 -6.39 1.23 4.27
C ILE A 47 -6.41 0.82 2.79
N GLN A 48 -7.61 0.70 2.23
CA GLN A 48 -7.76 0.53 0.78
C GLN A 48 -7.54 1.86 0.07
N CYS A 49 -6.66 1.88 -0.92
CA CYS A 49 -6.46 3.00 -1.84
C CYS A 49 -7.00 2.61 -3.22
N VAL A 50 -7.87 3.44 -3.78
CA VAL A 50 -8.52 3.23 -5.08
C VAL A 50 -7.92 4.19 -6.09
N ALA A 51 -7.06 3.68 -6.97
CA ALA A 51 -6.42 4.45 -8.04
C ALA A 51 -7.07 4.16 -9.39
N LYS A 52 -7.73 5.16 -9.97
CA LYS A 52 -8.29 5.09 -11.33
C LYS A 52 -7.32 5.72 -12.32
N ARG A 53 -7.06 5.03 -13.44
CA ARG A 53 -6.10 5.48 -14.47
C ARG A 53 -6.43 6.88 -15.01
N GLU A 54 -7.71 7.16 -15.22
CA GLU A 54 -8.19 8.48 -15.68
C GLU A 54 -7.90 9.62 -14.70
N THR A 55 -7.76 9.31 -13.40
CA THR A 55 -7.52 10.29 -12.34
C THR A 55 -6.02 10.51 -12.11
N VAL A 56 -5.26 9.42 -11.97
CA VAL A 56 -3.83 9.50 -11.59
C VAL A 56 -2.88 9.66 -12.79
N GLY A 57 -3.38 9.46 -14.01
CA GLY A 57 -2.59 9.47 -15.25
C GLY A 57 -1.85 8.15 -15.51
N ASP A 58 -1.42 7.97 -16.77
CA ASP A 58 -0.82 6.72 -17.25
C ASP A 58 0.49 6.37 -16.54
N GLU A 59 1.36 7.35 -16.33
CA GLU A 59 2.66 7.15 -15.69
C GLU A 59 2.52 6.65 -14.25
N THR A 60 1.76 7.37 -13.42
CA THR A 60 1.47 6.97 -12.04
C THR A 60 0.78 5.61 -11.98
N PHE A 61 -0.17 5.37 -12.88
CA PHE A 61 -0.93 4.13 -12.89
C PHE A 61 -0.06 2.92 -13.22
N GLU A 62 0.80 3.01 -14.24
CA GLU A 62 1.71 1.93 -14.60
C GLU A 62 2.79 1.73 -13.52
N SER A 63 3.27 2.80 -12.87
CA SER A 63 4.18 2.72 -11.72
C SER A 63 3.56 1.98 -10.52
N LEU A 64 2.32 2.32 -10.14
CA LEU A 64 1.58 1.61 -9.09
C LEU A 64 1.25 0.16 -9.45
N LYS A 65 1.05 -0.11 -10.74
CA LYS A 65 0.75 -1.45 -11.25
C LYS A 65 1.96 -2.38 -11.26
N SER A 66 3.16 -1.84 -11.48
CA SER A 66 4.41 -2.61 -11.45
C SER A 66 5.00 -2.72 -10.04
N ALA A 67 4.61 -1.83 -9.12
CA ALA A 67 5.04 -1.89 -7.73
C ALA A 67 4.62 -3.20 -7.05
N LEU A 68 5.59 -3.87 -6.45
CA LEU A 68 5.40 -5.14 -5.75
C LEU A 68 4.94 -4.90 -4.31
N ILE A 69 4.42 -5.97 -3.68
CA ILE A 69 4.17 -6.02 -2.24
C ILE A 69 5.46 -5.62 -1.50
N GLU A 70 5.31 -4.86 -0.43
CA GLU A 70 6.38 -4.23 0.35
C GLU A 70 7.14 -3.08 -0.33
N SER A 71 6.70 -2.61 -1.51
CA SER A 71 7.20 -1.34 -2.05
C SER A 71 6.72 -0.17 -1.20
N SER A 72 7.62 0.74 -0.83
CA SER A 72 7.26 1.95 -0.08
C SER A 72 6.70 3.02 -1.01
N VAL A 73 5.56 3.59 -0.66
CA VAL A 73 4.83 4.54 -1.50
C VAL A 73 4.32 5.74 -0.69
N ILE A 74 4.17 6.87 -1.38
CA ILE A 74 3.40 8.02 -0.92
C ILE A 74 2.12 8.08 -1.74
N VAL A 75 0.96 8.14 -1.09
CA VAL A 75 -0.34 8.20 -1.75
C VAL A 75 -1.09 9.43 -1.26
N ARG A 76 -1.61 10.23 -2.19
CA ARG A 76 -2.41 11.42 -1.89
C ARG A 76 -3.79 11.24 -2.47
N GLY A 77 -4.81 11.57 -1.71
CA GLY A 77 -6.19 11.36 -2.13
C GLY A 77 -7.21 11.88 -1.14
N THR A 78 -8.48 11.64 -1.43
CA THR A 78 -9.60 12.02 -0.58
C THR A 78 -10.09 10.82 0.22
N VAL A 79 -10.24 10.98 1.53
CA VAL A 79 -10.82 9.95 2.41
C VAL A 79 -12.31 9.83 2.11
N ASN A 80 -12.75 8.61 1.84
CA ASN A 80 -14.14 8.26 1.60
C ASN A 80 -14.58 7.19 2.59
N VAL A 81 -15.71 7.40 3.26
CA VAL A 81 -16.31 6.41 4.14
C VAL A 81 -16.92 5.31 3.26
N ASP A 82 -16.46 4.07 3.43
CA ASP A 82 -16.98 2.89 2.74
C ASP A 82 -16.92 1.69 3.70
N GLU A 83 -18.09 1.32 4.26
CA GLU A 83 -18.23 0.21 5.19
C GLU A 83 -17.80 -1.16 4.62
N ARG A 84 -17.64 -1.26 3.29
CA ARG A 84 -17.16 -2.48 2.63
C ARG A 84 -15.63 -2.58 2.66
N SER A 85 -14.93 -1.50 2.98
CA SER A 85 -13.48 -1.44 3.11
C SER A 85 -13.04 -1.88 4.50
N GLU A 86 -11.85 -2.51 4.57
CA GLU A 86 -11.23 -2.88 5.85
C GLU A 86 -10.98 -1.60 6.68
N GLY A 87 -11.65 -1.50 7.83
CA GLY A 87 -11.64 -0.33 8.72
C GLY A 87 -12.73 0.72 8.45
N GLY A 88 -13.55 0.56 7.40
CA GLY A 88 -14.69 1.44 7.11
C GLY A 88 -14.36 2.68 6.28
N HIS A 89 -13.10 2.86 5.90
CA HIS A 89 -12.65 3.99 5.07
C HIS A 89 -11.78 3.50 3.90
N GLU A 90 -11.80 4.25 2.81
CA GLU A 90 -10.88 4.12 1.70
C GLU A 90 -10.32 5.47 1.28
N LEU A 91 -9.19 5.45 0.57
CA LEU A 91 -8.59 6.63 -0.02
C LEU A 91 -8.80 6.61 -1.54
N VAL A 92 -9.57 7.57 -2.05
CA VAL A 92 -9.69 7.80 -3.49
C VAL A 92 -8.46 8.56 -3.96
N VAL A 93 -7.61 7.91 -4.76
CA VAL A 93 -6.26 8.41 -5.06
C VAL A 93 -6.28 9.48 -6.14
N ASP A 94 -5.68 10.62 -5.84
CA ASP A 94 -5.41 11.72 -6.77
C ASP A 94 -4.02 11.60 -7.40
N SER A 95 -3.02 11.21 -6.60
CA SER A 95 -1.64 11.00 -7.07
C SER A 95 -0.89 10.02 -6.16
N ALA A 96 0.17 9.42 -6.67
CA ALA A 96 1.02 8.54 -5.90
C ALA A 96 2.46 8.55 -6.41
N GLU A 97 3.39 8.15 -5.56
CA GLU A 97 4.81 8.06 -5.85
C GLU A 97 5.38 6.78 -5.23
N VAL A 98 6.11 5.99 -6.02
CA VAL A 98 6.86 4.82 -5.53
C VAL A 98 8.24 5.30 -5.12
N ILE A 99 8.55 5.24 -3.82
CA ILE A 99 9.80 5.74 -3.24
C ILE A 99 10.88 4.68 -3.24
N GLY A 100 10.49 3.44 -2.94
CA GLY A 100 11.39 2.32 -2.72
C GLY A 100 10.74 1.08 -3.33
N PRO A 101 11.01 0.78 -4.61
CA PRO A 101 10.50 -0.42 -5.23
C PRO A 101 11.21 -1.65 -4.64
N VAL A 102 10.47 -2.74 -4.49
CA VAL A 102 11.07 -4.04 -4.14
C VAL A 102 11.74 -4.65 -5.38
N ASN A 103 12.92 -5.22 -5.20
CA ASN A 103 13.62 -5.94 -6.26
C ASN A 103 12.88 -7.27 -6.56
N PRO A 104 12.37 -7.49 -7.79
CA PRO A 104 11.71 -8.74 -8.16
C PRO A 104 12.62 -9.97 -8.06
N GLU A 105 13.94 -9.82 -8.20
CA GLU A 105 14.92 -10.93 -8.15
C GLU A 105 15.31 -11.32 -6.72
N SER A 106 15.00 -10.48 -5.73
CA SER A 106 15.29 -10.74 -4.32
C SER A 106 14.19 -10.14 -3.45
N PRO A 107 12.94 -10.63 -3.58
CA PRO A 107 11.85 -10.12 -2.76
C PRO A 107 12.09 -10.58 -1.32
N PHE A 108 12.22 -9.66 -0.37
CA PHE A 108 12.29 -10.03 1.04
C PHE A 108 10.86 -10.34 1.52
N PRO A 109 10.54 -11.61 1.82
CA PRO A 109 9.17 -11.99 2.13
C PRO A 109 8.81 -11.57 3.57
N ILE A 110 7.85 -10.66 3.70
CA ILE A 110 7.23 -10.28 4.99
C ILE A 110 5.81 -10.87 5.10
N THR A 111 5.49 -11.92 4.33
CA THR A 111 4.19 -12.60 4.37
C THR A 111 4.33 -14.00 4.95
N GLU A 112 3.37 -14.42 5.78
CA GLU A 112 3.34 -15.76 6.40
C GLU A 112 3.48 -16.88 5.35
N SER A 113 2.80 -16.73 4.21
CA SER A 113 2.88 -17.70 3.12
C SER A 113 4.27 -17.79 2.49
N ALA A 114 5.01 -16.70 2.42
CA ALA A 114 6.34 -16.71 1.84
C ALA A 114 7.40 -17.19 2.85
N MET A 115 7.16 -17.01 4.15
CA MET A 115 7.96 -17.61 5.23
C MET A 115 7.72 -19.13 5.36
N ALA A 116 6.51 -19.60 5.12
CA ALA A 116 6.16 -21.03 5.20
C ALA A 116 6.77 -21.90 4.09
N ASN A 117 7.25 -21.30 2.98
CA ASN A 117 7.86 -22.01 1.85
C ASN A 117 9.41 -21.92 1.84
N ALA A 118 10.02 -21.37 2.89
CA ALA A 118 11.47 -21.32 3.01
C ALA A 118 12.00 -22.62 3.63
N ASP A 119 12.90 -23.32 2.92
CA ASP A 119 13.64 -24.46 3.46
C ASP A 119 14.50 -23.98 4.66
N GLY A 120 14.36 -24.63 5.82
CA GLY A 120 15.05 -24.25 7.08
C GLY A 120 14.18 -23.53 8.12
N GLY A 121 12.95 -23.15 7.76
CA GLY A 121 12.03 -22.45 8.66
C GLY A 121 12.36 -20.97 8.86
N GLU A 122 11.53 -20.28 9.66
CA GLU A 122 11.52 -18.81 9.78
C GLU A 122 12.87 -18.19 10.19
N THR A 123 13.63 -18.88 11.04
CA THR A 123 14.89 -18.37 11.59
C THR A 123 16.10 -18.51 10.67
N GLU A 124 16.22 -19.61 9.91
CA GLU A 124 17.36 -19.79 9.00
C GLU A 124 17.25 -18.84 7.80
N PHE A 125 16.06 -18.71 7.23
CA PHE A 125 15.83 -17.83 6.09
C PHE A 125 16.19 -16.36 6.38
N LEU A 126 15.86 -15.88 7.59
CA LEU A 126 16.19 -14.51 8.02
C LEU A 126 17.68 -14.30 8.30
N LEU A 127 18.43 -15.35 8.63
CA LEU A 127 19.87 -15.26 8.91
C LEU A 127 20.72 -15.35 7.64
N ASP A 128 20.24 -16.08 6.62
CA ASP A 128 20.94 -16.26 5.35
C ASP A 128 20.86 -15.06 4.39
N HIS A 129 19.97 -14.10 4.66
CA HIS A 129 19.73 -12.92 3.83
C HIS A 129 20.10 -11.60 4.53
N ARG A 130 21.17 -11.61 5.36
CA ARG A 130 21.70 -10.43 6.05
C ARG A 130 22.64 -9.58 5.19
#